data_AF-A0A355FEQ5-F1
#
_entry.id   AF-A0A355FEQ5-F1
#
_cell.length_a   1.000
_cell.length_b   1.000
_cell.length_c   1.000
_cell.angle_alpha   90.00
_cell.angle_beta   90.00
_cell.angle_gamma   90.00
#
_symmetry.space_group_name_H-M   'P 1'
#
loop_
_entity.id
_entity.type
_entity.pdbx_description
1 polymer ?
#
loop_
_entity_poly.entity_id
_entity_poly.type
_entity_poly.pdbx_seq_one_letter_code
_entity_poly.pdbx_strand_id
1 'polypeptide(L)'
;MSKATYVITVGYCLFVVCFMANGQPSQVIPSIGDSARSVFVIEQHDRSFEGKDYRLYIAAAKEPAALRRPVLYMLDGNGQFPILLNQIKNVSAGTPLIVGIGYPIDRAYPKERTRDYVP
;
A
#
# COMPACT_ATOMS: atom_id res chain seq x y z
N MET A 1 16.39 -1.09 47.68
CA MET A 1 16.12 -0.17 46.55
C MET A 1 15.54 1.12 47.10
N SER A 2 16.08 2.28 46.71
CA SER A 2 15.55 3.56 47.17
C SER A 2 14.26 3.91 46.42
N LYS A 3 13.38 4.71 47.02
CA LYS A 3 12.16 5.22 46.37
C LYS A 3 12.48 5.92 45.03
N ALA A 4 13.62 6.59 44.95
CA ALA A 4 14.08 7.26 43.74
C ALA A 4 14.42 6.28 42.60
N THR A 5 15.09 5.16 42.90
CA THR A 5 15.37 4.12 41.90
C THR A 5 14.08 3.50 41.37
N TYR A 6 13.08 3.27 42.21
CA TYR A 6 11.78 2.71 41.80
C TYR A 6 11.00 3.64 40.87
N VAL A 7 10.96 4.94 41.20
CA VAL A 7 10.26 5.95 40.37
C VAL A 7 10.93 6.11 39.00
N ILE A 8 12.26 6.10 38.95
CA ILE A 8 13.02 6.20 37.69
C ILE A 8 12.79 4.96 36.82
N THR A 9 12.84 3.74 37.40
CA THR A 9 12.61 2.50 36.65
C THR A 9 11.18 2.39 36.13
N VAL A 10 10.18 2.74 36.95
CA VAL A 10 8.77 2.73 36.53
C VAL A 10 8.51 3.77 35.44
N GLY A 11 9.07 4.98 35.58
CA GLY A 11 8.96 6.02 34.56
C GLY A 11 9.60 5.62 33.22
N TYR A 12 10.76 4.97 33.26
CA TYR A 12 11.44 4.46 32.06
C TYR A 12 10.67 3.33 31.38
N CYS A 13 10.11 2.38 32.14
CA CYS A 13 9.24 1.34 31.60
C CYS A 13 7.97 1.93 30.94
N LEU A 14 7.34 2.93 31.55
CA LEU A 14 6.16 3.57 30.98
C LEU A 14 6.49 4.29 29.65
N PHE A 15 7.66 4.92 29.58
CA PHE A 15 8.12 5.60 28.37
C PHE A 15 8.39 4.63 27.22
N VAL A 16 9.01 3.47 27.49
CA VAL A 16 9.27 2.44 26.48
C VAL A 16 7.97 1.80 25.97
N VAL A 17 6.99 1.57 26.83
CA VAL A 17 5.69 1.00 26.44
C VAL A 17 4.90 1.94 25.52
N CYS A 18 4.91 3.24 25.78
CA CYS A 18 4.24 4.23 24.92
C CYS A 18 4.87 4.37 23.53
N PHE A 19 6.19 4.17 23.39
CA PHE A 19 6.86 4.25 22.08
C PHE A 19 6.52 3.08 21.16
N MET A 20 6.27 1.88 21.72
CA MET A 20 5.88 0.68 20.97
C MET A 20 4.43 0.72 20.45
N ALA A 21 3.61 1.66 20.91
CA ALA A 21 2.20 1.79 20.50
C ALA A 21 2.00 2.31 19.06
N ASN A 22 3.08 2.71 18.35
CA ASN A 22 3.03 3.25 16.99
C ASN A 22 3.45 2.24 15.90
N GLY A 23 3.25 0.94 16.10
CA GLY A 23 3.62 -0.11 15.14
C GLY A 23 2.69 -0.30 13.93
N GLN A 24 1.68 0.55 13.75
CA GLN A 24 0.74 0.41 12.63
C GLN A 24 1.33 0.96 11.33
N PRO A 25 1.03 0.35 10.17
CA PRO A 25 1.46 0.89 8.89
C PRO A 25 0.83 2.27 8.67
N SER A 26 1.59 3.17 8.05
CA SER A 26 1.12 4.52 7.70
C SER A 26 -0.19 4.43 6.92
N GLN A 27 -1.17 5.24 7.32
CA GLN A 27 -2.45 5.34 6.63
C GLN A 27 -2.42 6.33 5.46
N VAL A 28 -1.31 7.03 5.26
CA VAL A 28 -1.14 7.96 4.14
C VAL A 28 -0.87 7.16 2.87
N ILE A 29 -1.69 7.37 1.84
CA ILE A 29 -1.47 6.81 0.50
C ILE A 29 -0.18 7.41 -0.07
N PRO A 30 0.85 6.59 -0.37
CA PRO A 30 2.08 7.10 -0.96
C PRO A 30 1.81 7.70 -2.35
N SER A 31 2.46 8.81 -2.66
CA SER A 31 2.40 9.38 -4.01
C SER A 31 3.23 8.54 -4.98
N ILE A 32 2.75 8.41 -6.23
CA ILE A 32 3.52 7.80 -7.31
C ILE A 32 4.46 8.86 -7.89
N GLY A 33 5.76 8.62 -7.78
CA GLY A 33 6.80 9.54 -8.22
C GLY A 33 7.00 9.56 -9.73
N ASP A 34 7.68 10.60 -10.22
CA ASP A 34 7.87 10.85 -11.65
C ASP A 34 8.64 9.73 -12.37
N SER A 35 9.58 9.09 -11.66
CA SER A 35 10.32 7.93 -12.19
C SER A 35 9.43 6.73 -12.50
N ALA A 36 8.33 6.52 -11.77
CA ALA A 36 7.37 5.47 -12.08
C ALA A 36 6.44 5.92 -13.22
N ARG A 37 6.01 7.19 -13.19
CA ARG A 37 5.19 7.80 -14.24
C ARG A 37 5.91 7.89 -15.59
N SER A 38 7.24 7.90 -15.62
CA SER A 38 8.00 7.93 -16.86
C SER A 38 7.94 6.59 -17.60
N VAL A 39 7.81 5.47 -16.89
CA VAL A 39 7.84 4.11 -17.47
C VAL A 39 6.47 3.41 -17.50
N PHE A 40 5.48 3.88 -16.72
CA PHE A 40 4.11 3.33 -16.69
C PHE A 40 3.05 4.34 -17.14
N VAL A 41 2.05 3.86 -17.88
CA VAL A 41 0.72 4.47 -17.98
C VAL A 41 -0.09 3.98 -16.79
N ILE A 42 -0.62 4.89 -15.98
CA ILE A 42 -1.33 4.58 -14.74
C ILE A 42 -2.75 5.10 -14.83
N GLU A 43 -3.71 4.24 -14.54
CA GLU A 43 -5.13 4.55 -14.52
C GLU A 43 -5.77 4.16 -13.17
N GLN A 44 -6.88 4.79 -12.86
CA GLN A 44 -7.67 4.51 -11.67
C GLN A 44 -9.14 4.41 -12.05
N HIS A 45 -9.82 3.36 -11.58
CA HIS A 45 -11.21 3.08 -11.90
C HIS A 45 -11.98 2.62 -10.66
N ASP A 46 -13.04 3.33 -10.32
CA ASP A 46 -13.94 2.91 -9.24
C ASP A 46 -15.00 1.96 -9.79
N ARG A 47 -15.25 0.84 -9.10
CA ARG A 47 -16.18 -0.21 -9.51
C ARG A 47 -16.94 -0.75 -8.31
N SER A 48 -18.24 -0.95 -8.47
CA SER A 48 -19.06 -1.67 -7.50
C SER A 48 -19.13 -3.15 -7.88
N PHE A 49 -18.94 -4.03 -6.89
CA PHE A 49 -19.05 -5.47 -7.04
C PHE A 49 -19.68 -6.06 -5.77
N GLU A 50 -20.73 -6.87 -5.92
CA GLU A 50 -21.47 -7.47 -4.80
C GLU A 50 -21.91 -6.47 -3.72
N GLY A 51 -22.35 -5.27 -4.14
CA GLY A 51 -22.79 -4.20 -3.23
C GLY A 51 -21.66 -3.52 -2.45
N LYS A 52 -20.40 -3.72 -2.85
CA LYS A 52 -19.20 -3.10 -2.25
C LYS A 52 -18.47 -2.28 -3.31
N ASP A 53 -17.86 -1.17 -2.90
CA ASP A 53 -17.10 -0.32 -3.80
C ASP A 53 -15.59 -0.58 -3.68
N TYR A 54 -14.96 -0.72 -4.84
CA TYR A 54 -13.53 -0.95 -5.00
C TYR A 54 -12.93 0.10 -5.92
N ARG A 55 -11.63 0.35 -5.75
CA ARG A 55 -10.82 1.20 -6.61
C ARG A 55 -9.72 0.36 -7.23
N LEU A 56 -9.78 0.20 -8.55
CA LEU A 56 -8.75 -0.48 -9.31
C LEU A 56 -7.67 0.54 -9.70
N TYR A 57 -6.43 0.24 -9.34
CA TYR A 57 -5.25 0.95 -9.80
C TYR A 57 -4.56 0.08 -10.86
N ILE A 58 -4.37 0.60 -12.07
CA ILE A 58 -3.83 -0.18 -13.19
C ILE A 58 -2.57 0.48 -13.68
N ALA A 59 -1.47 -0.27 -13.80
CA ALA A 59 -0.23 0.20 -14.42
C ALA A 59 0.21 -0.71 -15.56
N ALA A 60 0.33 -0.11 -16.74
CA ALA A 60 0.85 -0.74 -17.95
C ALA A 60 2.18 -0.11 -18.34
N ALA A 61 3.20 -0.92 -18.62
CA ALA A 61 4.47 -0.42 -19.16
C ALA A 61 4.24 0.36 -20.48
N LYS A 62 4.92 1.51 -20.65
CA LYS A 62 4.83 2.36 -21.85
C LYS A 62 5.56 1.80 -23.07
N GLU A 63 6.69 1.14 -22.85
CA GLU A 63 7.54 0.52 -23.89
C GLU A 63 7.03 -0.88 -24.27
N PRO A 64 7.35 -1.41 -25.47
CA PRO A 64 6.43 -2.23 -26.24
C PRO A 64 6.04 -3.47 -25.45
N ALA A 65 4.81 -3.42 -24.97
CA ALA A 65 4.29 -4.51 -24.20
C ALA A 65 3.88 -5.63 -25.14
N ALA A 66 4.25 -6.85 -24.78
CA ALA A 66 3.87 -8.02 -25.54
C ALA A 66 2.34 -8.08 -25.75
N LEU A 67 1.91 -8.53 -26.93
CA LEU A 67 0.50 -8.80 -27.31
C LEU A 67 -0.25 -9.59 -26.24
N ARG A 68 0.47 -10.44 -25.50
CA ARG A 68 0.02 -11.13 -24.30
C ARG A 68 1.03 -10.87 -23.19
N ARG A 69 0.58 -10.31 -22.07
CA ARG A 69 1.40 -10.11 -20.88
C ARG A 69 0.73 -10.74 -19.66
N PRO A 70 1.50 -11.25 -18.69
CA PRO A 70 0.95 -11.69 -17.42
C PRO A 70 0.30 -10.52 -16.68
N VAL A 71 -0.66 -10.83 -15.81
CA VAL A 71 -1.31 -9.85 -14.93
C VAL A 71 -0.93 -10.16 -13.49
N LEU A 72 -0.40 -9.17 -12.77
CA LEU A 72 -0.16 -9.22 -11.34
C LEU A 72 -1.30 -8.50 -10.63
N TYR A 73 -2.20 -9.27 -10.01
CA TYR A 73 -3.20 -8.72 -9.09
C TYR A 73 -2.59 -8.59 -7.70
N MET A 74 -2.79 -7.44 -7.07
CA MET A 74 -2.31 -7.18 -5.72
C MET A 74 -3.39 -6.58 -4.83
N LEU A 75 -3.48 -7.10 -3.61
CA LEU A 75 -4.34 -6.59 -2.56
C LEU A 75 -3.77 -5.28 -1.98
N ASP A 76 -4.58 -4.57 -1.20
CA ASP A 76 -4.23 -3.27 -0.60
C ASP A 76 -3.72 -2.24 -1.61
N GLY A 77 -4.41 -2.13 -2.75
CA GLY A 77 -4.04 -1.26 -3.86
C GLY A 77 -3.75 0.19 -3.45
N ASN A 78 -4.50 0.73 -2.48
CA ASN A 78 -4.28 2.10 -1.99
C ASN A 78 -2.84 2.31 -1.48
N GLY A 79 -2.30 1.37 -0.69
CA GLY A 79 -0.98 1.49 -0.07
C GLY A 79 0.13 0.82 -0.88
N GLN A 80 -0.08 -0.41 -1.34
CA GLN A 80 0.98 -1.27 -1.89
C GLN A 80 1.31 -0.95 -3.36
N PHE A 81 0.31 -0.56 -4.15
CA PHE A 81 0.51 -0.23 -5.57
C PHE A 81 1.51 0.91 -5.79
N PRO A 82 1.40 2.08 -5.13
CA PRO A 82 2.39 3.14 -5.29
C PRO A 82 3.76 2.76 -4.73
N ILE A 83 3.83 1.95 -3.66
CA ILE A 83 5.11 1.45 -3.12
C ILE A 83 5.84 0.61 -4.18
N LEU A 84 5.16 -0.38 -4.77
CA LEU A 84 5.74 -1.23 -5.80
C LEU A 84 6.21 -0.42 -7.02
N LEU A 85 5.33 0.43 -7.55
CA LEU A 85 5.64 1.25 -8.72
C LEU A 85 6.88 2.12 -8.53
N ASN A 86 7.01 2.75 -7.36
CA ASN A 86 8.14 3.62 -7.07
C ASN A 86 9.50 2.89 -7.02
N GLN A 87 9.50 1.56 -6.80
CA GLN A 87 10.71 0.73 -6.83
C GLN A 87 11.13 0.33 -8.25
N ILE A 88 10.22 0.37 -9.22
CA ILE A 88 10.51 -0.05 -10.59
C ILE A 88 11.07 1.13 -11.39
N LYS A 89 12.33 1.02 -11.81
CA LYS A 89 13.02 2.06 -12.59
C LYS A 89 13.01 1.80 -14.10
N ASN A 90 12.91 0.54 -14.50
CA ASN A 90 12.95 0.10 -15.88
C ASN A 90 11.87 -0.95 -16.13
N VAL A 91 11.33 -0.96 -17.33
CA VAL A 91 10.32 -1.93 -17.79
C VAL A 91 10.84 -2.66 -19.03
N SER A 92 10.29 -3.84 -19.30
CA SER A 92 10.61 -4.65 -20.47
C SER A 92 9.33 -5.23 -21.07
N ALA A 93 9.44 -5.89 -22.23
CA ALA A 93 8.31 -6.57 -22.87
C ALA A 93 7.64 -7.63 -21.97
N GLY A 94 8.38 -8.16 -20.98
CA GLY A 94 7.88 -9.13 -20.00
C GLY A 94 7.28 -8.52 -18.74
N THR A 95 7.30 -7.19 -18.58
CA THR A 95 6.70 -6.52 -17.42
C THR A 95 5.19 -6.80 -17.38
N PRO A 96 4.64 -7.33 -16.25
CA PRO A 96 3.23 -7.62 -16.15
C PRO A 96 2.37 -6.35 -16.19
N LEU A 97 1.09 -6.51 -16.55
CA LEU A 97 0.07 -5.53 -16.17
C LEU A 97 -0.11 -5.61 -14.66
N ILE A 98 0.07 -4.51 -13.94
CA ILE A 98 -0.10 -4.49 -12.49
C ILE A 98 -1.49 -3.95 -12.18
N VAL A 99 -2.27 -4.69 -11.40
CA VAL A 99 -3.62 -4.31 -10.98
C VAL A 99 -3.68 -4.32 -9.45
N GLY A 100 -3.65 -3.14 -8.84
CA GLY A 100 -3.91 -2.93 -7.43
C GLY A 100 -5.41 -2.88 -7.15
N ILE A 101 -5.89 -3.73 -6.26
CA ILE A 101 -7.28 -3.76 -5.81
C ILE A 101 -7.34 -3.05 -4.46
N GLY A 102 -7.95 -1.88 -4.46
CA GLY A 102 -8.10 -1.02 -3.31
C GLY A 102 -9.55 -0.60 -3.09
N TYR A 103 -9.71 0.50 -2.36
CA TYR A 103 -11.01 1.05 -1.96
C TYR A 103 -11.04 2.54 -2.29
N PRO A 104 -12.20 3.11 -2.67
CA PRO A 104 -12.33 4.54 -2.97
C PRO A 104 -12.37 5.39 -1.68
N ILE A 105 -11.33 5.25 -0.86
CA ILE A 105 -11.19 5.84 0.47
C ILE A 105 -9.76 6.39 0.56
N ASP A 106 -9.62 7.59 1.13
CA ASP A 106 -8.32 8.27 1.28
C ASP A 106 -7.49 7.72 2.45
N ARG A 107 -7.28 6.39 2.46
CA ARG A 107 -6.41 5.67 3.41
C ARG A 107 -5.66 4.55 2.70
N ALA A 108 -4.40 4.34 3.07
CA ALA A 108 -3.56 3.27 2.52
C ALA A 108 -4.04 1.87 2.90
N TYR A 109 -4.58 1.70 4.12
CA TYR A 109 -5.04 0.39 4.62
C TYR A 109 -6.39 0.54 5.35
N PRO A 110 -7.49 0.74 4.61
CA PRO A 110 -8.80 0.99 5.19
C PRO A 110 -9.40 -0.30 5.80
N LYS A 111 -10.39 -0.18 6.70
CA LYS A 111 -10.89 -1.31 7.53
C LYS A 111 -11.65 -2.37 6.73
N GLU A 112 -12.17 -2.01 5.56
CA GLU A 112 -12.86 -2.83 4.59
C GLU A 112 -12.06 -4.09 4.22
N ARG A 113 -10.72 -3.97 4.26
CA ARG A 113 -9.81 -5.09 4.05
C ARG A 113 -9.99 -6.23 5.07
N THR A 114 -10.38 -5.92 6.31
CA THR A 114 -10.64 -6.95 7.33
C THR A 114 -11.87 -7.77 6.96
N ARG A 115 -12.91 -7.12 6.42
CA ARG A 115 -14.10 -7.81 5.90
C ARG A 115 -13.77 -8.71 4.71
N ASP A 116 -12.88 -8.26 3.83
CA ASP A 116 -12.62 -8.98 2.57
C ASP A 116 -11.51 -10.04 2.66
N TYR A 117 -10.60 -9.97 3.63
CA TYR A 117 -9.50 -10.94 3.80
C TYR A 117 -9.80 -12.03 4.82
N VAL A 118 -10.86 -11.86 5.61
CA VAL A 118 -11.25 -12.79 6.67
C VAL A 118 -12.65 -13.32 6.33
N PRO A 119 -12.82 -14.65 6.22
CA PRO A 119 -14.12 -15.29 5.99
C PRO A 119 -15.15 -15.00 7.10
#